data_AF-A0A955YYA2-F1
#
_entry.id   AF-A0A955YYA2-F1
#
_cell.length_a   1.000
_cell.length_b   1.000
_cell.length_c   1.000
_cell.angle_alpha   90.00
_cell.angle_beta   90.00
_cell.angle_gamma   90.00
#
_symmetry.space_group_name_H-M   'P 1'
#
loop_
_entity.id
_entity.type
_entity.pdbx_description
1 polymer ?
#
loop_
_entity_poly.entity_id
_entity_poly.type
_entity_poly.pdbx_seq_one_letter_code
_entity_poly.pdbx_strand_id
1 'polypeptide(L)'
;SKMDVGWRGTGHGLPFPDGAVFALRVAECDSSCETCTLEGPVPVPPEFGYNNRRCTTDTSMVCESDDDCPAAENVALPKKCSYLLGLGLAFGPTCSFIEMAPRADGKPAVQGVIDFRTGDHGLSVNARILQAFGESCFECETTESGADDGGVGEDAGMDDPTGSVCRGGLRQGESCEVHGALAFGQAEPSFFSYDCPTAGDPSSELKVLLAEIVTQGVEWTLDQYRPFCTAEGRGSERCWCGLCSDEPLRACISDRECGGQATCGAGPPGTTGIATQPNACENWCEWNTSVQQGFCAGGGAESEKRCFPGALGSVIRAEGSVEHAGPGRFRASIAGIGCLAQGTDGAINAAFGIPGPLRVSVNVDVIAAQ
;
A
#
# COMPACT_ATOMS: atom_id res chain seq x y z
N SER A 1 2.78 -11.50 0.67
CA SER A 1 3.32 -10.15 0.44
C SER A 1 2.98 -9.25 1.64
N LYS A 2 3.76 -8.22 1.94
CA LYS A 2 3.52 -7.24 3.03
C LYS A 2 3.89 -5.81 2.62
N MET A 3 3.22 -4.83 3.18
CA MET A 3 3.51 -3.40 3.01
C MET A 3 3.65 -2.70 4.37
N ASP A 4 4.65 -1.84 4.50
CA ASP A 4 4.93 -1.01 5.67
C ASP A 4 4.98 0.45 5.24
N VAL A 5 4.13 1.29 5.82
CA VAL A 5 3.96 2.67 5.38
C VAL A 5 4.21 3.66 6.52
N GLY A 6 5.17 4.54 6.27
CA GLY A 6 5.48 5.78 6.97
C GLY A 6 5.81 5.67 8.45
N TRP A 7 5.98 6.82 9.11
CA TRP A 7 6.67 6.92 10.40
C TRP A 7 5.84 6.61 11.65
N ARG A 8 4.55 6.96 11.56
CA ARG A 8 3.53 6.78 12.61
C ARG A 8 2.52 5.70 12.24
N GLY A 9 2.81 4.98 11.15
CA GLY A 9 1.81 4.22 10.43
C GLY A 9 1.26 3.08 11.27
N THR A 10 -0.04 3.12 11.48
CA THR A 10 -0.80 1.90 11.69
C THR A 10 -0.77 0.99 10.44
N GLY A 11 -0.27 1.49 9.31
CA GLY A 11 -0.02 0.76 8.06
C GLY A 11 1.28 -0.05 8.00
N HIS A 12 1.72 -0.62 9.12
CA HIS A 12 2.91 -1.49 9.19
C HIS A 12 2.53 -2.96 9.15
N GLY A 13 3.28 -3.76 8.39
CA GLY A 13 3.05 -5.20 8.24
C GLY A 13 1.73 -5.55 7.57
N LEU A 14 1.15 -4.63 6.80
CA LEU A 14 -0.11 -4.81 6.07
C LEU A 14 0.01 -6.04 5.16
N PRO A 15 -0.68 -7.16 5.45
CA PRO A 15 -0.67 -8.27 4.54
C PRO A 15 -1.45 -7.84 3.29
N PHE A 16 -0.89 -8.10 2.11
CA PHE A 16 -1.76 -8.14 0.94
C PHE A 16 -2.73 -9.31 1.13
N PRO A 17 -4.02 -9.17 0.80
CA PRO A 17 -4.96 -10.27 0.91
C PRO A 17 -4.43 -11.47 0.15
N ASP A 18 -4.72 -12.66 0.66
CA ASP A 18 -4.44 -13.89 -0.06
C ASP A 18 -5.17 -13.85 -1.41
N GLY A 19 -4.44 -14.17 -2.49
CA GLY A 19 -4.96 -14.06 -3.85
C GLY A 19 -4.94 -12.66 -4.47
N ALA A 20 -4.35 -11.63 -3.85
CA ALA A 20 -4.07 -10.36 -4.51
C ALA A 20 -3.03 -10.53 -5.64
N VAL A 21 -3.51 -10.92 -6.83
CA VAL A 21 -2.70 -11.22 -8.01
C VAL A 21 -2.84 -10.09 -9.02
N PHE A 22 -1.75 -9.72 -9.69
CA PHE A 22 -1.83 -8.85 -10.86
C PHE A 22 -0.87 -9.40 -11.91
N ALA A 23 -1.30 -9.36 -13.18
CA ALA A 23 -0.44 -9.78 -14.27
C ALA A 23 0.38 -8.59 -14.77
N LEU A 24 1.65 -8.85 -15.07
CA LEU A 24 2.52 -7.96 -15.82
C LEU A 24 2.83 -8.62 -17.16
N ARG A 25 2.88 -7.82 -18.22
CA ARG A 25 3.37 -8.24 -19.53
C ARG A 25 4.89 -8.07 -19.58
N VAL A 26 5.57 -9.08 -20.10
CA VAL A 26 6.95 -8.95 -20.56
C VAL A 26 6.95 -8.16 -21.87
N ALA A 27 7.48 -6.94 -21.85
CA ALA A 27 7.49 -6.05 -23.00
C ALA A 27 8.67 -6.35 -23.94
N GLU A 28 9.87 -6.45 -23.39
CA GLU A 28 11.12 -6.67 -24.13
C GLU A 28 12.07 -7.50 -23.28
N CYS A 29 12.94 -8.28 -23.92
CA CYS A 29 14.02 -9.00 -23.24
C CYS A 29 15.33 -8.84 -24.00
N ASP A 30 16.44 -9.00 -23.29
CA ASP A 30 17.75 -9.17 -23.91
C ASP A 30 17.81 -10.46 -24.76
N SER A 31 18.89 -10.60 -25.55
CA SER A 31 19.05 -11.77 -26.44
C SER A 31 19.16 -13.11 -25.71
N SER A 32 19.46 -13.08 -24.42
CA SER A 32 19.55 -14.25 -23.54
C SER A 32 18.22 -14.55 -22.83
N CYS A 33 17.21 -13.69 -22.96
CA CYS A 33 15.98 -13.70 -22.18
C CYS A 33 16.21 -13.71 -20.66
N GLU A 34 17.35 -13.19 -20.21
CA GLU A 34 17.70 -13.12 -18.79
C GLU A 34 17.21 -11.80 -18.19
N THR A 35 17.42 -10.69 -18.90
CA THR A 35 16.94 -9.37 -18.49
C THR A 35 15.73 -8.97 -19.30
N CYS A 36 14.61 -8.68 -18.65
CA CYS A 36 13.35 -8.34 -19.31
C CYS A 36 12.70 -7.09 -18.71
N THR A 37 12.12 -6.26 -19.58
CA THR A 37 11.26 -5.15 -19.20
C THR A 37 9.85 -5.67 -18.93
N LEU A 38 9.27 -5.27 -17.80
CA LEU A 38 7.90 -5.59 -17.37
C LEU A 38 7.02 -4.35 -17.40
N GLU A 39 5.75 -4.53 -17.77
CA GLU A 39 4.74 -3.48 -17.77
C GLU A 39 3.37 -4.01 -17.33
N GLY A 40 2.62 -3.22 -16.57
CA GLY A 40 1.25 -3.58 -16.21
C GLY A 40 0.58 -2.59 -15.25
N PRO A 41 -0.49 -2.99 -14.56
CA PRO A 41 -1.13 -4.30 -14.66
C PRO A 41 -1.79 -4.52 -16.04
N VAL A 42 -1.83 -5.77 -16.49
CA VAL A 42 -2.58 -6.23 -17.67
C VAL A 42 -3.68 -7.21 -17.24
N PRO A 43 -4.70 -7.47 -18.09
CA PRO A 43 -5.74 -8.42 -17.73
C PRO A 43 -5.13 -9.78 -17.42
N VAL A 44 -5.53 -10.36 -16.29
CA VAL A 44 -5.11 -11.72 -15.93
C VAL A 44 -5.81 -12.69 -16.89
N PRO A 45 -5.08 -13.62 -17.52
CA PRO A 45 -5.70 -14.58 -18.43
C PRO A 45 -6.79 -15.42 -17.73
N PRO A 46 -7.93 -15.72 -18.39
CA PRO A 46 -9.08 -16.39 -17.77
C PRO A 46 -8.76 -17.73 -17.10
N GLU A 47 -7.74 -18.44 -17.58
CA GLU A 47 -7.29 -19.73 -17.03
C GLU A 47 -6.78 -19.65 -15.58
N PHE A 48 -6.43 -18.45 -15.10
CA PHE A 48 -6.04 -18.25 -13.70
C PHE A 48 -7.25 -17.96 -12.79
N GLY A 49 -8.47 -17.84 -13.34
CA GLY A 49 -9.71 -17.71 -12.57
C GLY A 49 -9.81 -16.44 -11.73
N TYR A 50 -9.04 -15.40 -12.05
CA TYR A 50 -8.92 -14.21 -11.22
C TYR A 50 -9.02 -12.93 -12.05
N ASN A 51 -9.75 -11.94 -11.55
CA ASN A 51 -9.83 -10.60 -12.12
C ASN A 51 -9.82 -9.59 -10.98
N ASN A 52 -8.82 -8.72 -10.91
CA ASN A 52 -8.70 -7.63 -9.94
C ASN A 52 -9.21 -6.28 -10.47
N ARG A 53 -9.78 -6.26 -11.67
CA ARG A 53 -10.43 -5.07 -12.20
C ARG A 53 -11.81 -4.95 -11.58
N ARG A 54 -12.06 -3.80 -10.96
CA ARG A 54 -13.33 -3.46 -10.32
C ARG A 54 -13.74 -2.06 -10.69
N CYS A 55 -15.05 -1.81 -10.67
CA CYS A 55 -15.57 -0.47 -10.83
C CYS A 55 -15.22 0.36 -9.61
N THR A 56 -14.67 1.56 -9.81
CA THR A 56 -14.36 2.47 -8.68
C THR A 56 -15.62 3.03 -8.02
N THR A 57 -16.77 2.96 -8.71
CA THR A 57 -18.09 3.37 -8.21
C THR A 57 -18.82 2.26 -7.45
N ASP A 58 -18.50 1.00 -7.74
CA ASP A 58 -19.00 -0.18 -7.05
C ASP A 58 -17.91 -1.26 -7.12
N THR A 59 -17.12 -1.40 -6.04
CA THR A 59 -15.98 -2.32 -5.99
C THR A 59 -16.37 -3.80 -5.96
N SER A 60 -17.65 -4.12 -5.83
CA SER A 60 -18.15 -5.50 -5.97
C SER A 60 -18.26 -5.90 -7.46
N MET A 61 -18.37 -4.92 -8.36
CA MET A 61 -18.55 -5.18 -9.78
C MET A 61 -17.20 -5.41 -10.45
N VAL A 62 -17.00 -6.65 -10.91
CA VAL A 62 -15.93 -7.01 -11.85
C VAL A 62 -16.20 -6.35 -13.19
N CYS A 63 -15.17 -5.78 -13.81
CA CYS A 63 -15.30 -5.05 -15.07
C CYS A 63 -14.17 -5.38 -16.04
N GLU A 64 -14.44 -5.20 -17.34
CA GLU A 64 -13.44 -5.28 -18.41
C GLU A 64 -13.20 -3.91 -19.07
N SER A 65 -14.09 -2.95 -18.84
CA SER A 65 -14.03 -1.60 -19.38
C SER A 65 -14.80 -0.62 -18.49
N ASP A 66 -14.56 0.67 -18.69
CA ASP A 66 -15.26 1.73 -17.98
C ASP A 66 -16.78 1.70 -18.24
N ASP A 67 -17.21 1.16 -19.39
CA ASP A 67 -18.62 1.07 -19.79
C ASP A 67 -19.41 0.04 -18.97
N ASP A 68 -18.72 -0.98 -18.42
CA ASP A 68 -19.32 -1.97 -17.53
C ASP A 68 -19.71 -1.36 -16.18
N CYS A 69 -19.15 -0.18 -15.87
CA CYS A 69 -19.33 0.45 -14.58
C CYS A 69 -20.61 1.30 -14.50
N PRO A 70 -21.38 1.15 -13.39
CA PRO A 70 -22.56 1.95 -13.19
C PRO A 70 -22.15 3.42 -13.01
N ALA A 71 -23.01 4.32 -13.50
CA ALA A 71 -22.90 5.71 -13.12
C ALA A 71 -23.18 5.78 -11.61
N ALA A 72 -22.36 6.51 -10.86
CA ALA A 72 -22.71 6.75 -9.48
C ALA A 72 -23.83 7.79 -9.44
N GLU A 73 -25.04 7.34 -9.09
CA GLU A 73 -26.14 8.26 -8.83
C GLU A 73 -25.75 9.15 -7.64
N ASN A 74 -25.78 10.47 -7.83
CA ASN A 74 -25.44 11.47 -6.80
C ASN A 74 -23.96 11.54 -6.38
N VAL A 75 -23.03 10.98 -7.15
CA VAL A 75 -21.58 11.13 -6.91
C VAL A 75 -20.89 11.55 -8.21
N ALA A 76 -19.94 12.49 -8.14
CA ALA A 76 -19.18 12.98 -9.30
C ALA A 76 -18.06 12.01 -9.74
N LEU A 77 -18.23 10.71 -9.51
CA LEU A 77 -17.23 9.71 -9.85
C LEU A 77 -17.27 9.41 -11.35
N PRO A 78 -16.13 9.48 -12.06
CA PRO A 78 -16.06 8.91 -13.40
C PRO A 78 -16.32 7.41 -13.30
N LYS A 79 -17.13 6.89 -14.23
CA LYS A 79 -17.21 5.45 -14.49
C LYS A 79 -15.82 4.98 -14.85
N LYS A 80 -15.21 4.16 -13.98
CA LYS A 80 -13.84 3.72 -14.20
C LYS A 80 -13.68 2.28 -13.74
N CYS A 81 -13.11 1.49 -14.63
CA CYS A 81 -12.71 0.12 -14.38
C CYS A 81 -11.21 0.05 -14.09
N SER A 82 -10.88 -0.27 -12.84
CA SER A 82 -9.53 -0.09 -12.31
C SER A 82 -9.00 -1.33 -11.62
N TYR A 83 -7.69 -1.52 -11.68
CA TYR A 83 -7.00 -2.58 -10.96
C TYR A 83 -6.87 -2.21 -9.49
N LEU A 84 -7.46 -3.03 -8.61
CA LEU A 84 -7.34 -2.85 -7.17
C LEU A 84 -6.30 -3.82 -6.59
N LEU A 85 -5.56 -3.34 -5.60
CA LEU A 85 -4.44 -4.07 -4.97
C LEU A 85 -4.90 -5.00 -3.83
N GLY A 86 -6.20 -5.10 -3.55
CA GLY A 86 -6.71 -5.94 -2.47
C GLY A 86 -6.72 -5.26 -1.09
N LEU A 87 -5.93 -4.21 -0.90
CA LEU A 87 -5.73 -3.59 0.42
C LEU A 87 -6.82 -2.56 0.74
N GLY A 88 -7.75 -2.95 1.62
CA GLY A 88 -8.69 -2.05 2.30
C GLY A 88 -8.03 -1.35 3.48
N LEU A 89 -8.25 -0.05 3.61
CA LEU A 89 -7.66 0.79 4.64
C LEU A 89 -8.74 1.54 5.41
N ALA A 90 -8.94 1.24 6.70
CA ALA A 90 -9.92 1.90 7.56
C ALA A 90 -9.28 3.00 8.43
N PHE A 91 -9.72 4.26 8.29
CA PHE A 91 -9.33 5.35 9.19
C PHE A 91 -10.54 5.96 9.86
N GLY A 92 -10.80 5.56 11.11
CA GLY A 92 -12.02 5.95 11.80
C GLY A 92 -13.24 5.53 10.98
N PRO A 93 -14.10 6.46 10.53
CA PRO A 93 -15.26 6.13 9.71
C PRO A 93 -14.93 5.95 8.21
N THR A 94 -13.71 6.26 7.76
CA THR A 94 -13.35 6.26 6.33
C THR A 94 -12.71 4.98 5.86
N CYS A 95 -12.94 4.61 4.60
CA CYS A 95 -12.47 3.36 4.03
C CYS A 95 -11.82 3.64 2.71
N SER A 96 -10.64 3.11 2.48
CA SER A 96 -9.89 3.38 1.27
C SER A 96 -9.42 2.10 0.65
N PHE A 97 -9.23 2.10 -0.67
CA PHE A 97 -8.61 1.01 -1.38
C PHE A 97 -7.47 1.53 -2.24
N ILE A 98 -6.48 0.69 -2.46
CA ILE A 98 -5.33 1.03 -3.30
C ILE A 98 -5.62 0.60 -4.74
N GLU A 99 -5.69 1.57 -5.63
CA GLU A 99 -5.78 1.44 -7.08
C GLU A 99 -4.39 1.50 -7.71
N MET A 100 -4.10 0.62 -8.68
CA MET A 100 -2.96 0.81 -9.58
C MET A 100 -3.35 1.80 -10.69
N ALA A 101 -2.88 3.04 -10.58
CA ALA A 101 -3.24 4.10 -11.51
C ALA A 101 -2.21 4.22 -12.64
N PRO A 102 -2.63 4.42 -13.90
CA PRO A 102 -1.73 4.83 -14.97
C PRO A 102 -0.93 6.06 -14.54
N ARG A 103 0.32 6.15 -15.02
CA ARG A 103 1.19 7.28 -14.76
C ARG A 103 0.66 8.54 -15.47
N ALA A 104 1.11 9.71 -15.02
CA ALA A 104 0.71 10.99 -15.61
C ALA A 104 1.09 11.12 -17.11
N ASP A 105 2.09 10.36 -17.57
CA ASP A 105 2.51 10.27 -18.97
C ASP A 105 1.71 9.22 -19.78
N GLY A 106 0.66 8.64 -19.21
CA GLY A 106 -0.20 7.64 -19.85
C GLY A 106 0.38 6.22 -19.86
N LYS A 107 1.55 6.01 -19.26
CA LYS A 107 2.18 4.68 -19.19
C LYS A 107 1.52 3.79 -18.13
N PRO A 108 1.69 2.45 -18.24
CA PRO A 108 1.23 1.49 -17.24
C PRO A 108 1.69 1.84 -15.81
N ALA A 109 0.89 1.43 -14.83
CA ALA A 109 1.11 1.72 -13.41
C ALA A 109 2.41 1.08 -12.90
N VAL A 110 2.71 -0.15 -13.34
CA VAL A 110 3.92 -0.89 -13.03
C VAL A 110 4.80 -0.89 -14.26
N GLN A 111 6.05 -0.47 -14.11
CA GLN A 111 7.07 -0.55 -15.16
C GLN A 111 8.43 -0.86 -14.55
N GLY A 112 9.27 -1.60 -15.26
CA GLY A 112 10.66 -1.72 -14.85
C GLY A 112 11.37 -2.87 -15.53
N VAL A 113 12.55 -3.22 -15.03
CA VAL A 113 13.40 -4.28 -15.57
C VAL A 113 13.63 -5.33 -14.51
N ILE A 114 13.64 -6.60 -14.88
CA ILE A 114 14.04 -7.74 -14.05
C ILE A 114 15.12 -8.56 -14.74
N ASP A 115 16.18 -8.89 -14.00
CA ASP A 115 17.21 -9.87 -14.34
C ASP A 115 16.81 -11.18 -13.65
N PHE A 116 16.38 -12.16 -14.43
CA PHE A 116 15.95 -13.47 -13.95
C PHE A 116 17.12 -14.38 -13.53
N ARG A 117 18.37 -14.02 -13.85
CA ARG A 117 19.55 -14.77 -13.44
C ARG A 117 19.99 -14.36 -12.04
N THR A 118 19.98 -13.07 -11.73
CA THR A 118 20.38 -12.55 -10.41
C THR A 118 19.20 -12.32 -9.47
N GLY A 119 17.99 -12.14 -10.02
CA GLY A 119 16.82 -11.65 -9.30
C GLY A 119 16.78 -10.13 -9.14
N ASP A 120 17.76 -9.43 -9.70
CA ASP A 120 17.83 -7.97 -9.65
C ASP A 120 16.69 -7.36 -10.45
N HIS A 121 16.10 -6.29 -9.95
CA HIS A 121 15.14 -5.52 -10.72
C HIS A 121 15.10 -4.08 -10.26
N GLY A 122 14.58 -3.21 -11.14
CA GLY A 122 14.19 -1.85 -10.84
C GLY A 122 12.75 -1.66 -11.30
N LEU A 123 11.78 -1.94 -10.42
CA LEU A 123 10.36 -1.76 -10.70
C LEU A 123 9.87 -0.44 -10.09
N SER A 124 9.20 0.37 -10.89
CA SER A 124 8.42 1.51 -10.43
C SER A 124 6.94 1.12 -10.41
N VAL A 125 6.26 1.41 -9.31
CA VAL A 125 4.82 1.17 -9.16
C VAL A 125 4.14 2.50 -8.84
N ASN A 126 3.19 2.87 -9.68
CA ASN A 126 2.34 4.02 -9.48
C ASN A 126 1.01 3.53 -8.90
N ALA A 127 0.76 3.89 -7.64
CA ALA A 127 -0.47 3.53 -6.95
C ALA A 127 -1.19 4.79 -6.46
N ARG A 128 -2.50 4.67 -6.29
CA ARG A 128 -3.39 5.71 -5.81
C ARG A 128 -4.22 5.13 -4.68
N ILE A 129 -4.35 5.85 -3.58
CA ILE A 129 -5.40 5.53 -2.61
C ILE A 129 -6.67 6.24 -3.06
N LEU A 130 -7.71 5.45 -3.26
CA LEU A 130 -9.09 5.89 -3.42
C LEU A 130 -9.74 5.80 -2.05
N GLN A 131 -9.89 6.93 -1.38
CA GLN A 131 -10.64 7.00 -0.12
C GLN A 131 -12.11 7.15 -0.42
N ALA A 132 -12.99 6.40 0.21
CA ALA A 132 -14.40 6.72 0.27
C ALA A 132 -14.74 7.18 1.68
N PHE A 133 -15.36 8.36 1.77
CA PHE A 133 -15.90 8.86 3.03
C PHE A 133 -17.29 8.25 3.24
N GLY A 134 -17.41 7.40 4.26
CA GLY A 134 -18.66 6.85 4.78
C GLY A 134 -18.67 6.93 6.31
N GLU A 135 -19.71 6.41 6.96
CA GLU A 135 -19.79 6.35 8.43
C GLU A 135 -18.98 5.17 9.01
N SER A 136 -18.63 4.16 8.21
CA SER A 136 -17.83 2.99 8.61
C SER A 136 -17.37 2.18 7.39
N CYS A 137 -16.39 1.28 7.61
CA CYS A 137 -16.07 0.24 6.63
C CYS A 137 -17.12 -0.83 6.71
N PHE A 138 -17.73 -1.08 5.56
CA PHE A 138 -18.83 -2.02 5.46
C PHE A 138 -18.25 -3.41 5.42
N GLU A 139 -18.56 -4.13 6.48
CA GLU A 139 -18.11 -5.48 6.70
C GLU A 139 -19.11 -6.44 6.07
N CYS A 140 -18.59 -7.58 5.65
CA CYS A 140 -19.41 -8.72 5.39
C CYS A 140 -19.65 -9.40 6.74
N GLU A 141 -20.86 -9.29 7.29
CA GLU A 141 -21.20 -9.87 8.59
C GLU A 141 -22.01 -11.14 8.41
N THR A 142 -21.57 -12.24 9.03
CA THR A 142 -22.34 -13.48 9.13
C THR A 142 -23.66 -13.22 9.85
N THR A 143 -24.80 -13.49 9.20
CA THR A 143 -26.14 -13.26 9.81
C THR A 143 -26.53 -14.27 10.89
N GLU A 144 -25.62 -15.17 11.29
CA GLU A 144 -25.85 -16.12 12.36
C GLU A 144 -25.94 -15.42 13.72
N SER A 145 -27.14 -14.92 14.01
CA SER A 145 -27.65 -14.57 15.34
C SER A 145 -27.95 -15.82 16.19
N GLY A 146 -27.11 -16.85 16.05
CA GLY A 146 -27.32 -18.19 16.62
C GLY A 146 -26.28 -18.56 17.68
N ALA A 147 -26.52 -18.11 18.92
CA ALA A 147 -26.01 -18.65 20.17
C ALA A 147 -24.49 -18.56 20.48
N ASP A 148 -24.24 -18.05 21.69
CA ASP A 148 -23.05 -18.27 22.52
C ASP A 148 -22.80 -19.78 22.78
N ASP A 149 -22.49 -20.56 21.76
CA ASP A 149 -21.97 -21.91 21.94
C ASP A 149 -20.46 -21.80 22.12
N GLY A 150 -20.05 -21.41 23.33
CA GLY A 150 -18.68 -21.12 23.74
C GLY A 150 -17.66 -22.23 23.46
N GLY A 151 -17.19 -22.31 22.21
CA GLY A 151 -16.18 -23.26 21.78
C GLY A 151 -15.56 -22.88 20.44
N VAL A 152 -14.35 -22.31 20.51
CA VAL A 152 -13.22 -22.41 19.55
C VAL A 152 -13.55 -21.99 18.11
N GLY A 153 -12.98 -20.96 17.50
CA GLY A 153 -11.82 -20.14 17.75
C GLY A 153 -11.67 -19.19 16.55
N GLU A 154 -10.59 -18.43 16.54
CA GLU A 154 -10.19 -17.37 15.60
C GLU A 154 -9.95 -17.84 14.14
N ASP A 155 -10.63 -18.91 13.71
CA ASP A 155 -10.44 -19.66 12.45
C ASP A 155 -11.76 -19.83 11.66
N ALA A 156 -12.72 -18.90 11.80
CA ALA A 156 -13.69 -18.70 10.71
C ALA A 156 -12.88 -18.15 9.52
N GLY A 157 -12.27 -19.07 8.76
CA GLY A 157 -11.50 -18.75 7.58
C GLY A 157 -12.33 -17.89 6.64
N MET A 158 -11.65 -17.13 5.77
CA MET A 158 -12.23 -16.33 4.69
C MET A 158 -13.14 -17.09 3.70
N ASP A 159 -13.52 -18.34 4.00
CA ASP A 159 -14.17 -19.32 3.13
C ASP A 159 -15.44 -19.95 3.75
N ASP A 160 -16.17 -19.28 4.65
CA ASP A 160 -17.56 -19.68 4.97
C ASP A 160 -18.57 -18.84 4.13
N PRO A 161 -19.01 -19.33 2.95
CA PRO A 161 -19.80 -18.57 2.00
C PRO A 161 -21.29 -18.49 2.34
N THR A 162 -21.74 -19.03 3.48
CA THR A 162 -23.18 -19.21 3.73
C THR A 162 -23.73 -18.25 4.78
N GLY A 163 -24.29 -17.13 4.30
CA GLY A 163 -25.21 -16.31 5.09
C GLY A 163 -24.68 -14.95 5.52
N SER A 164 -23.51 -14.52 5.04
CA SER A 164 -23.02 -13.17 5.34
C SER A 164 -23.72 -12.11 4.49
N VAL A 165 -23.97 -10.93 5.06
CA VAL A 165 -24.57 -9.78 4.36
C VAL A 165 -23.80 -8.49 4.65
N CYS A 166 -23.87 -7.57 3.70
CA CYS A 166 -23.23 -6.27 3.86
C CYS A 166 -23.92 -5.41 4.93
N ARG A 167 -23.16 -5.02 5.95
CA ARG A 167 -23.64 -4.05 6.96
C ARG A 167 -23.33 -2.62 6.51
N GLY A 168 -24.21 -2.06 5.69
CA GLY A 168 -24.12 -0.68 5.18
C GLY A 168 -23.59 -0.59 3.75
N GLY A 169 -23.38 0.63 3.25
CA GLY A 169 -22.91 0.88 1.89
C GLY A 169 -23.99 0.78 0.82
N LEU A 170 -23.58 0.71 -0.45
CA LEU A 170 -24.51 0.64 -1.59
C LEU A 170 -25.27 -0.69 -1.65
N ARG A 171 -24.74 -1.74 -1.01
CA ARG A 171 -25.27 -3.10 -1.03
C ARG A 171 -25.77 -3.58 0.32
N GLN A 172 -26.20 -2.66 1.18
CA GLN A 172 -26.68 -3.00 2.52
C GLN A 172 -27.72 -4.12 2.50
N GLY A 173 -27.44 -5.21 3.24
CA GLY A 173 -28.31 -6.39 3.34
C GLY A 173 -28.22 -7.37 2.17
N GLU A 174 -27.41 -7.09 1.15
CA GLU A 174 -27.09 -8.07 0.11
C GLU A 174 -26.05 -9.08 0.60
N SER A 175 -26.06 -10.28 0.02
CA SER A 175 -25.07 -11.32 0.31
C SER A 175 -23.67 -10.87 -0.09
N CYS A 176 -22.69 -11.24 0.73
CA CYS A 176 -21.28 -11.00 0.47
C CYS A 176 -20.48 -12.25 0.83
N GLU A 177 -19.36 -12.45 0.13
CA GLU A 177 -18.52 -13.64 0.26
C GLU A 177 -17.04 -13.26 0.42
N VAL A 178 -16.64 -12.07 -0.02
CA VAL A 178 -15.24 -11.64 0.03
C VAL A 178 -14.95 -10.91 1.32
N HIS A 179 -14.18 -11.52 2.22
CA HIS A 179 -13.61 -10.85 3.38
C HIS A 179 -12.15 -10.47 3.12
N GLY A 180 -11.82 -9.20 3.30
CA GLY A 180 -10.45 -8.68 3.35
C GLY A 180 -10.08 -8.33 4.78
N ALA A 181 -8.80 -8.43 5.12
CA ALA A 181 -8.31 -7.96 6.41
C ALA A 181 -8.27 -6.42 6.41
N LEU A 182 -8.98 -5.78 7.35
CA LEU A 182 -8.69 -4.39 7.69
C LEU A 182 -7.49 -4.36 8.61
N ALA A 183 -6.69 -3.32 8.46
CA ALA A 183 -5.42 -3.26 9.13
C ALA A 183 -5.31 -2.07 10.07
N PHE A 184 -6.15 -1.97 11.10
CA PHE A 184 -6.05 -0.88 12.07
C PHE A 184 -6.57 -1.25 13.47
N GLY A 185 -5.66 -1.38 14.44
CA GLY A 185 -5.79 -0.89 15.84
C GLY A 185 -6.99 -1.31 16.70
N GLN A 186 -7.79 -2.28 16.29
CA GLN A 186 -8.74 -2.95 17.16
C GLN A 186 -8.13 -4.31 17.54
N ALA A 187 -8.32 -4.73 18.78
CA ALA A 187 -7.92 -6.06 19.25
C ALA A 187 -8.62 -7.20 18.48
N GLU A 188 -9.64 -6.85 17.68
CA GLU A 188 -10.40 -7.76 16.82
C GLU A 188 -10.10 -7.48 15.35
N PRO A 189 -9.97 -8.52 14.50
CA PRO A 189 -9.86 -8.35 13.06
C PRO A 189 -11.13 -7.69 12.53
N SER A 190 -11.04 -6.41 12.14
CA SER A 190 -12.11 -5.77 11.38
C SER A 190 -12.02 -6.28 9.93
N PHE A 191 -13.15 -6.52 9.27
CA PHE A 191 -13.16 -7.12 7.94
C PHE A 191 -13.70 -6.12 6.91
N PHE A 192 -12.97 -5.92 5.81
CA PHE A 192 -13.44 -5.11 4.69
C PHE A 192 -13.90 -6.02 3.58
N SER A 193 -15.08 -5.79 3.02
CA SER A 193 -15.54 -6.58 1.88
C SER A 193 -15.58 -5.75 0.61
N TYR A 194 -15.02 -6.31 -0.47
CA TYR A 194 -15.22 -5.75 -1.80
C TYR A 194 -16.69 -5.79 -2.23
N ASP A 195 -17.46 -6.74 -1.70
CA ASP A 195 -18.88 -6.91 -1.99
C ASP A 195 -19.75 -5.88 -1.30
N CYS A 196 -19.19 -5.14 -0.33
CA CYS A 196 -19.87 -4.12 0.45
C CYS A 196 -19.29 -2.72 0.13
N PRO A 197 -19.45 -2.23 -1.11
CA PRO A 197 -18.89 -0.96 -1.54
C PRO A 197 -19.48 0.21 -0.75
N THR A 198 -18.64 1.20 -0.49
CA THR A 198 -19.04 2.42 0.19
C THR A 198 -19.83 3.37 -0.71
N ALA A 199 -20.90 3.96 -0.19
CA ALA A 199 -21.55 5.12 -0.80
C ALA A 199 -20.77 6.39 -0.41
N GLY A 200 -19.91 6.92 -1.28
CA GLY A 200 -19.15 8.13 -0.97
C GLY A 200 -18.27 8.61 -2.13
N ASP A 201 -18.02 9.91 -2.16
CA ASP A 201 -17.09 10.54 -3.11
C ASP A 201 -15.64 10.36 -2.63
N PRO A 202 -14.72 9.84 -3.45
CA PRO A 202 -13.30 9.96 -3.17
C PRO A 202 -12.83 11.39 -3.35
N SER A 203 -13.02 12.15 -2.26
CA SER A 203 -12.59 13.53 -2.18
C SER A 203 -11.09 13.70 -1.98
N SER A 204 -10.32 12.62 -1.81
CA SER A 204 -8.87 12.67 -1.67
C SER A 204 -8.16 11.66 -2.58
N GLU A 205 -7.11 12.14 -3.23
CA GLU A 205 -6.16 11.31 -3.98
C GLU A 205 -4.84 11.33 -3.20
N LEU A 206 -4.47 10.20 -2.59
CA LEU A 206 -3.07 10.00 -2.23
C LEU A 206 -2.36 9.41 -3.44
N LYS A 207 -1.49 10.21 -4.07
CA LYS A 207 -0.54 9.70 -5.05
C LYS A 207 0.55 8.95 -4.31
N VAL A 208 0.39 7.64 -4.22
CA VAL A 208 1.42 6.75 -3.72
C VAL A 208 2.38 6.51 -4.88
N LEU A 209 3.29 7.48 -5.07
CA LEU A 209 4.48 7.26 -5.88
C LEU A 209 5.38 6.32 -5.09
N LEU A 210 5.25 5.01 -5.31
CA LEU A 210 6.24 4.06 -4.82
C LEU A 210 7.50 4.30 -5.67
N ALA A 211 8.40 5.12 -5.13
CA ALA A 211 9.71 5.31 -5.73
C ALA A 211 10.41 3.96 -5.89
N GLU A 212 11.18 3.85 -6.98
CA GLU A 212 11.96 2.71 -7.47
C GLU A 212 12.18 1.58 -6.44
N ILE A 213 11.46 0.47 -6.62
CA ILE A 213 11.60 -0.77 -5.86
C ILE A 213 12.77 -1.53 -6.48
N VAL A 214 13.87 -1.66 -5.74
CA VAL A 214 15.08 -2.39 -6.17
C VAL A 214 15.39 -3.56 -5.23
N THR A 215 15.78 -4.72 -5.76
CA THR A 215 15.86 -5.99 -5.00
C THR A 215 17.20 -6.45 -4.47
N GLN A 216 18.31 -5.86 -4.89
CA GLN A 216 19.55 -6.09 -4.16
C GLN A 216 19.33 -5.48 -2.80
N GLY A 217 19.02 -6.32 -1.80
CA GLY A 217 18.27 -5.91 -0.61
C GLY A 217 18.57 -4.47 -0.21
N VAL A 218 17.58 -3.60 -0.32
CA VAL A 218 17.82 -2.18 -0.08
C VAL A 218 18.05 -2.01 1.40
N GLU A 219 19.22 -1.51 1.72
CA GLU A 219 19.54 -1.05 3.06
C GLU A 219 19.52 0.47 3.06
N TRP A 220 18.68 1.04 3.91
CA TRP A 220 18.78 2.45 4.27
C TRP A 220 19.35 2.58 5.67
N THR A 221 20.38 3.41 5.78
CA THR A 221 20.89 3.89 7.07
C THR A 221 20.36 5.30 7.33
N LEU A 222 19.91 5.55 8.56
CA LEU A 222 19.55 6.89 9.02
C LEU A 222 20.85 7.61 9.38
N ASP A 223 21.42 8.31 8.39
CA ASP A 223 22.69 9.00 8.53
C ASP A 223 22.51 10.53 8.65
N GLN A 224 23.64 11.23 8.69
CA GLN A 224 23.70 12.69 8.81
C GLN A 224 23.29 13.46 7.54
N TYR A 225 23.10 12.79 6.41
CA TYR A 225 22.71 13.40 5.14
C TYR A 225 21.20 13.40 4.92
N ARG A 226 20.46 12.67 5.75
CA ARG A 226 19.01 12.67 5.81
C ARG A 226 18.47 14.06 6.18
N PRO A 227 17.28 14.46 5.71
CA PRO A 227 16.72 15.77 6.07
C PRO A 227 16.44 15.89 7.57
N PHE A 228 16.44 17.12 8.07
CA PHE A 228 15.99 17.39 9.44
C PHE A 228 14.47 17.29 9.53
N CYS A 229 13.99 16.82 10.68
CA CYS A 229 12.56 16.77 10.95
C CYS A 229 12.00 18.19 11.16
N THR A 230 10.80 18.47 10.66
CA THR A 230 10.18 19.82 10.72
C THR A 230 9.11 19.92 11.79
N ALA A 231 8.75 18.80 12.43
CA ALA A 231 7.84 18.79 13.56
C ALA A 231 8.39 19.62 14.73
N GLU A 232 7.49 20.33 15.41
CA GLU A 232 7.82 21.19 16.54
C GLU A 232 8.57 20.41 17.63
N GLY A 233 9.65 21.00 18.15
CA GLY A 233 10.49 20.38 19.19
C GLY A 233 11.41 19.24 18.71
N ARG A 234 11.33 18.84 17.43
CA ARG A 234 12.10 17.71 16.86
C ARG A 234 13.08 18.15 15.76
N GLY A 235 13.30 19.46 15.62
CA GLY A 235 14.15 20.08 14.58
C GLY A 235 15.61 19.62 14.55
N SER A 236 16.12 19.06 15.65
CA SER A 236 17.48 18.51 15.73
C SER A 236 17.60 17.06 15.23
N GLU A 237 16.48 16.37 15.00
CA GLU A 237 16.44 14.97 14.60
C GLU A 237 16.52 14.81 13.09
N ARG A 238 17.01 13.64 12.67
CA ARG A 238 17.02 13.25 11.25
C ARG A 238 15.80 12.41 10.93
N CYS A 239 15.30 12.61 9.73
CA CYS A 239 14.14 11.94 9.17
C CYS A 239 14.56 11.13 7.92
N TRP A 240 14.23 9.83 7.82
CA TRP A 240 14.32 8.98 6.64
C TRP A 240 13.92 9.67 5.34
N CYS A 241 12.79 10.39 5.36
CA CYS A 241 12.15 10.98 4.18
C CYS A 241 11.70 12.40 4.43
N GLY A 242 11.68 13.19 3.36
CA GLY A 242 11.08 14.51 3.31
C GLY A 242 10.44 14.82 1.96
N LEU A 243 10.10 16.09 1.77
CA LEU A 243 9.65 16.65 0.50
C LEU A 243 10.66 17.67 -0.03
N CYS A 244 10.91 17.63 -1.34
CA CYS A 244 11.64 18.68 -2.01
C CYS A 244 10.86 20.00 -1.93
N SER A 245 11.60 21.11 -1.84
CA SER A 245 11.04 22.45 -1.85
C SER A 245 10.61 22.95 -3.24
N ASP A 246 10.77 22.13 -4.29
CA ASP A 246 10.32 22.42 -5.65
C ASP A 246 8.90 21.89 -5.91
N GLU A 247 8.28 22.41 -6.97
CA GLU A 247 7.00 21.95 -7.49
C GLU A 247 7.22 21.13 -8.78
N PRO A 248 6.53 19.99 -8.99
CA PRO A 248 5.58 19.37 -8.06
C PRO A 248 6.26 18.77 -6.83
N LEU A 249 5.52 18.67 -5.72
CA LEU A 249 5.94 17.98 -4.49
C LEU A 249 6.50 16.57 -4.77
N ARG A 250 7.82 16.41 -4.62
CA ARG A 250 8.50 15.11 -4.74
C ARG A 250 9.03 14.66 -3.40
N ALA A 251 8.83 13.38 -3.09
CA ALA A 251 9.49 12.76 -1.95
C ALA A 251 11.01 12.72 -2.18
N CYS A 252 11.77 12.83 -1.09
CA CYS A 252 13.22 12.82 -1.14
C CYS A 252 13.83 12.19 0.11
N ILE A 253 15.02 11.64 -0.02
CA ILE A 253 15.88 11.23 1.11
C ILE A 253 17.02 12.21 1.39
N SER A 254 17.35 13.07 0.42
CA SER A 254 18.43 14.04 0.50
C SER A 254 18.25 15.15 -0.54
N ASP A 255 18.97 16.26 -0.36
CA ASP A 255 18.95 17.40 -1.30
C ASP A 255 19.33 17.00 -2.73
N ARG A 256 20.09 15.92 -2.93
CA ARG A 256 20.51 15.45 -4.26
C ARG A 256 19.34 15.02 -5.14
N GLU A 257 18.25 14.58 -4.54
CA GLU A 257 17.04 14.17 -5.25
C GLU A 257 16.17 15.37 -5.64
N CYS A 258 16.41 16.51 -4.98
CA CYS A 258 15.75 17.77 -5.25
C CYS A 258 16.52 18.51 -6.34
N GLY A 259 15.84 18.93 -7.41
CA GLY A 259 16.51 19.50 -8.58
C GLY A 259 17.07 20.89 -8.29
N GLY A 260 18.22 21.24 -8.88
CA GLY A 260 18.74 22.61 -8.86
C GLY A 260 19.16 23.10 -7.46
N GLN A 261 18.40 24.04 -6.90
CA GLN A 261 18.63 24.65 -5.57
C GLN A 261 17.61 24.18 -4.51
N ALA A 262 16.73 23.26 -4.85
CA ALA A 262 15.72 22.76 -3.92
C ALA A 262 16.36 21.92 -2.82
N THR A 263 15.82 21.99 -1.61
CA THR A 263 16.28 21.23 -0.45
C THR A 263 15.24 20.21 -0.02
N CYS A 264 15.71 19.10 0.52
CA CYS A 264 14.88 18.05 1.06
C CYS A 264 14.45 18.38 2.48
N GLY A 265 13.15 18.34 2.74
CA GLY A 265 12.54 18.57 4.04
C GLY A 265 12.23 20.02 4.38
N ALA A 266 12.29 20.93 3.41
CA ALA A 266 11.79 22.30 3.59
C ALA A 266 10.32 22.45 3.15
N GLY A 267 9.87 21.65 2.17
CA GLY A 267 8.56 21.81 1.53
C GLY A 267 8.43 23.12 0.74
N PRO A 268 7.36 23.30 -0.07
CA PRO A 268 7.09 24.54 -0.80
C PRO A 268 6.73 25.69 0.15
N PRO A 269 6.97 26.95 -0.26
CA PRO A 269 6.50 28.11 0.49
C PRO A 269 4.97 28.08 0.70
N GLY A 270 4.52 28.15 1.95
CA GLY A 270 3.10 28.22 2.28
C GLY A 270 2.39 26.88 2.51
N THR A 271 3.09 25.74 2.36
CA THR A 271 2.55 24.45 2.83
C THR A 271 2.59 24.39 4.35
N THR A 272 1.44 24.62 5.00
CA THR A 272 1.23 24.27 6.41
C THR A 272 1.00 22.76 6.50
N GLY A 273 2.08 22.01 6.36
CA GLY A 273 2.12 20.55 6.34
C GLY A 273 3.55 20.11 6.58
N ILE A 274 3.73 19.06 7.38
CA ILE A 274 5.03 18.69 7.93
C ILE A 274 5.87 18.09 6.81
N ALA A 275 6.83 18.86 6.27
CA ALA A 275 7.69 18.45 5.15
C ALA A 275 8.55 17.22 5.48
N THR A 276 8.73 16.91 6.76
CA THR A 276 9.46 15.76 7.33
C THR A 276 8.93 15.43 8.73
N GLN A 277 8.47 14.20 8.96
CA GLN A 277 7.94 13.75 10.26
C GLN A 277 8.97 12.88 11.01
N PRO A 278 9.27 13.15 12.29
CA PRO A 278 10.14 12.30 13.09
C PRO A 278 9.46 10.97 13.40
N ASN A 279 10.23 10.06 14.01
CA ASN A 279 9.67 8.86 14.64
C ASN A 279 8.52 9.23 15.58
N ALA A 280 7.39 8.53 15.43
CA ALA A 280 6.14 8.82 16.10
C ALA A 280 6.13 8.57 17.60
N CYS A 281 7.02 7.69 18.07
CA CYS A 281 6.98 7.21 19.43
C CYS A 281 7.26 8.37 20.40
N GLU A 282 6.44 8.48 21.44
CA GLU A 282 6.66 9.47 22.50
C GLU A 282 8.06 9.31 23.12
N ASN A 283 8.50 8.05 23.28
CA ASN A 283 9.81 7.69 23.80
C ASN A 283 10.78 7.26 22.69
N TRP A 284 10.89 5.95 22.44
CA TRP A 284 11.74 5.37 21.40
C TRP A 284 11.04 4.21 20.69
N CYS A 285 11.59 3.80 19.55
CA CYS A 285 11.13 2.62 18.83
C CYS A 285 11.97 1.40 19.22
N GLU A 286 11.34 0.38 19.78
CA GLU A 286 11.97 -0.93 20.01
C GLU A 286 12.05 -1.69 18.69
N TRP A 287 13.12 -1.43 17.96
CA TRP A 287 13.33 -1.99 16.63
C TRP A 287 14.02 -3.36 16.69
N ASN A 288 13.36 -4.38 16.14
CA ASN A 288 13.92 -5.70 15.92
C ASN A 288 14.49 -5.78 14.49
N THR A 289 15.81 -5.76 14.38
CA THR A 289 16.53 -5.84 13.10
C THR A 289 16.41 -7.20 12.40
N SER A 290 16.05 -8.27 13.12
CA SER A 290 15.97 -9.61 12.51
C SER A 290 14.68 -9.80 11.72
N VAL A 291 13.57 -9.27 12.23
CA VAL A 291 12.27 -9.30 11.52
C VAL A 291 11.94 -7.96 10.84
N GLN A 292 12.83 -6.98 11.00
CA GLN A 292 12.68 -5.61 10.51
C GLN A 292 11.32 -5.01 10.92
N GLN A 293 10.99 -5.06 12.20
CA GLN A 293 9.76 -4.48 12.74
C GLN A 293 10.06 -3.78 14.05
N GLY A 294 9.35 -2.69 14.35
CA GLY A 294 9.45 -2.00 15.62
C GLY A 294 8.11 -1.66 16.22
N PHE A 295 8.12 -1.45 17.53
CA PHE A 295 6.99 -1.00 18.32
C PHE A 295 7.41 0.18 19.20
N CYS A 296 6.51 1.13 19.42
CA CYS A 296 6.79 2.24 20.31
C CYS A 296 6.93 1.76 21.75
N ALA A 297 7.99 2.19 22.41
CA ALA A 297 8.21 1.91 23.82
C ALA A 297 7.30 2.79 24.69
N GLY A 298 6.50 2.16 25.55
CA GLY A 298 5.61 2.84 26.49
C GLY A 298 4.41 1.95 26.84
N GLY A 299 3.89 2.02 28.07
CA GLY A 299 2.72 1.23 28.44
C GLY A 299 1.43 1.70 27.76
N GLY A 300 0.44 0.81 27.60
CA GLY A 300 -0.89 1.14 27.07
C GLY A 300 -0.96 1.16 25.54
N ALA A 301 -1.89 1.93 24.97
CA ALA A 301 -2.16 2.00 23.53
C ALA A 301 -0.98 2.49 22.67
N GLU A 302 0.07 3.06 23.28
CA GLU A 302 1.33 3.39 22.60
C GLU A 302 2.14 2.14 22.24
N SER A 303 2.16 1.09 23.08
CA SER A 303 2.94 -0.15 22.83
C SER A 303 2.51 -0.90 21.57
N GLU A 304 1.28 -0.68 21.12
CA GLU A 304 0.72 -1.32 19.92
C GLU A 304 1.10 -0.57 18.64
N LYS A 305 1.58 0.67 18.75
CA LYS A 305 1.97 1.48 17.60
C LYS A 305 3.26 0.95 17.01
N ARG A 306 3.22 0.61 15.72
CA ARG A 306 4.39 0.22 14.94
C ARG A 306 5.23 1.45 14.61
N CYS A 307 6.53 1.25 14.44
CA CYS A 307 7.47 2.34 14.17
C CYS A 307 8.67 1.89 13.36
N PHE A 308 9.29 2.85 12.66
CA PHE A 308 10.66 2.76 12.16
C PHE A 308 11.66 3.27 13.20
N PRO A 309 12.93 2.83 13.20
CA PRO A 309 13.91 3.32 14.16
C PRO A 309 14.30 4.77 13.84
N GLY A 310 14.52 5.58 14.88
CA GLY A 310 14.80 7.02 14.77
C GLY A 310 16.22 7.46 15.17
N ALA A 311 17.06 6.53 15.64
CA ALA A 311 18.42 6.86 16.08
C ALA A 311 19.39 6.89 14.88
N LEU A 312 20.36 7.81 14.88
CA LEU A 312 21.42 7.82 13.87
C LEU A 312 22.17 6.48 13.85
N GLY A 313 22.48 6.01 12.64
CA GLY A 313 23.08 4.68 12.42
C GLY A 313 22.08 3.53 12.45
N SER A 314 20.80 3.79 12.72
CA SER A 314 19.75 2.78 12.57
C SER A 314 19.60 2.37 11.11
N VAL A 315 19.18 1.13 10.91
CA VAL A 315 19.11 0.49 9.60
C VAL A 315 17.73 -0.11 9.37
N ILE A 316 17.20 0.11 8.18
CA ILE A 316 16.02 -0.60 7.64
C ILE A 316 16.44 -1.35 6.37
N ARG A 317 15.94 -2.57 6.23
CA ARG A 317 16.24 -3.49 5.14
C ARG A 317 14.97 -4.03 4.51
N ALA A 318 15.03 -4.24 3.20
CA ALA A 318 14.05 -4.97 2.44
C ALA A 318 14.81 -5.96 1.56
N GLU A 319 14.58 -7.25 1.76
CA GLU A 319 15.31 -8.30 1.04
C GLU A 319 14.36 -9.06 0.12
N GLY A 320 14.72 -9.12 -1.15
CA GLY A 320 14.08 -9.99 -2.12
C GLY A 320 14.73 -11.38 -2.15
N SER A 321 14.08 -12.31 -2.83
CA SER A 321 14.63 -13.64 -3.08
C SER A 321 14.14 -14.14 -4.43
N VAL A 322 14.88 -15.05 -5.07
CA VAL A 322 14.37 -15.77 -6.24
C VAL A 322 14.56 -17.26 -6.00
N GLU A 323 13.49 -18.01 -6.21
CA GLU A 323 13.46 -19.46 -6.13
C GLU A 323 13.00 -20.03 -7.47
N HIS A 324 13.75 -20.99 -8.00
CA HIS A 324 13.32 -21.74 -9.18
C HIS A 324 12.23 -22.74 -8.78
N ALA A 325 11.02 -22.56 -9.32
CA ALA A 325 9.84 -23.38 -9.02
C ALA A 325 9.62 -24.49 -10.06
N GLY A 326 10.61 -24.76 -10.91
CA GLY A 326 10.58 -25.79 -11.97
C GLY A 326 10.88 -25.22 -13.37
N PRO A 327 10.79 -26.06 -14.42
CA PRO A 327 11.04 -25.61 -15.79
C PRO A 327 10.08 -24.48 -16.20
N GLY A 328 10.63 -23.31 -16.56
CA GLY A 328 9.85 -22.15 -16.98
C GLY A 328 9.05 -21.46 -15.87
N ARG A 329 9.32 -21.77 -14.60
CA ARG A 329 8.66 -21.15 -13.44
C ARG A 329 9.69 -20.71 -12.40
N PHE A 330 9.53 -19.49 -11.91
CA PHE A 330 10.27 -19.02 -10.75
C PHE A 330 9.39 -18.12 -9.90
N ARG A 331 9.66 -18.16 -8.61
CA ARG A 331 9.04 -17.33 -7.60
C ARG A 331 10.06 -16.29 -7.17
N ALA A 332 9.77 -15.03 -7.42
CA ALA A 332 10.59 -13.90 -6.98
C ALA A 332 9.87 -13.18 -5.84
N SER A 333 10.50 -13.03 -4.68
CA SER A 333 10.13 -11.98 -3.72
C SER A 333 10.81 -10.68 -4.14
N ILE A 334 9.99 -9.71 -4.50
CA ILE A 334 10.33 -8.32 -4.76
C ILE A 334 10.29 -7.57 -3.45
N ALA A 335 11.37 -6.91 -3.06
CA ALA A 335 11.36 -6.06 -1.88
C ALA A 335 11.93 -4.69 -2.23
N GLY A 336 11.47 -3.65 -1.55
CA GLY A 336 12.01 -2.30 -1.77
C GLY A 336 11.75 -1.38 -0.59
N ILE A 337 12.53 -0.30 -0.57
CA ILE A 337 12.39 0.81 0.37
C ILE A 337 12.34 2.11 -0.45
N GLY A 338 11.36 2.95 -0.15
CA GLY A 338 11.17 4.23 -0.82
C GLY A 338 10.65 5.30 0.12
N CYS A 339 10.48 6.52 -0.38
CA CYS A 339 9.79 7.59 0.35
C CYS A 339 8.43 7.83 -0.29
N LEU A 340 7.42 7.95 0.55
CA LEU A 340 6.09 8.37 0.13
C LEU A 340 5.97 9.89 0.19
N ALA A 341 5.48 10.46 -0.90
CA ALA A 341 5.14 11.88 -0.97
C ALA A 341 3.85 12.14 -0.20
N GLN A 342 3.74 13.34 0.34
CA GLN A 342 2.52 13.83 1.01
C GLN A 342 1.35 13.87 0.02
N GLY A 343 0.20 13.35 0.46
CA GLY A 343 -1.07 13.51 -0.25
C GLY A 343 -1.76 14.82 0.08
N THR A 344 -2.92 15.05 -0.51
CA THR A 344 -3.73 16.24 -0.24
C THR A 344 -4.47 16.20 1.09
N ASP A 345 -4.62 15.01 1.69
CA ASP A 345 -5.36 14.82 2.95
C ASP A 345 -4.42 14.80 4.17
N GLY A 346 -4.53 15.83 5.01
CA GLY A 346 -3.71 15.97 6.22
C GLY A 346 -3.92 14.86 7.26
N ALA A 347 -5.12 14.29 7.36
CA ALA A 347 -5.43 13.21 8.31
C ALA A 347 -4.80 11.89 7.85
N ILE A 348 -4.87 11.56 6.57
CA ILE A 348 -4.16 10.41 5.98
C ILE A 348 -2.65 10.58 6.17
N ASN A 349 -2.12 11.76 5.84
CA ASN A 349 -0.70 12.04 6.01
C ASN A 349 -0.26 11.85 7.47
N ALA A 350 -1.06 12.31 8.43
CA ALA A 350 -0.78 12.12 9.84
C ALA A 350 -0.87 10.64 10.28
N ALA A 351 -1.92 9.93 9.84
CA ALA A 351 -2.18 8.53 10.21
C ALA A 351 -1.09 7.58 9.68
N PHE A 352 -0.64 7.81 8.45
CA PHE A 352 0.44 7.04 7.85
C PHE A 352 1.83 7.58 8.17
N GLY A 353 1.94 8.79 8.72
CA GLY A 353 3.23 9.46 8.87
C GLY A 353 3.90 9.72 7.53
N ILE A 354 3.17 10.33 6.60
CA ILE A 354 3.62 10.76 5.28
C ILE A 354 3.90 12.28 5.35
N PRO A 355 4.99 12.78 4.76
CA PRO A 355 6.02 12.04 4.03
C PRO A 355 6.84 11.11 4.93
N GLY A 356 7.08 9.89 4.46
CA GLY A 356 7.69 8.84 5.28
C GLY A 356 8.20 7.64 4.51
N PRO A 357 9.01 6.78 5.15
CA PRO A 357 9.56 5.60 4.52
C PRO A 357 8.45 4.60 4.21
N LEU A 358 8.51 4.02 3.03
CA LEU A 358 7.77 2.84 2.65
C LEU A 358 8.75 1.69 2.63
N ARG A 359 8.34 0.54 3.16
CA ARG A 359 8.91 -0.74 2.78
C ARG A 359 7.84 -1.63 2.19
N VAL A 360 8.18 -2.35 1.13
CA VAL A 360 7.28 -3.35 0.54
C VAL A 360 8.02 -4.66 0.32
N SER A 361 7.29 -5.77 0.43
CA SER A 361 7.75 -7.11 0.07
C SER A 361 6.63 -7.86 -0.64
N VAL A 362 6.76 -8.09 -1.94
CA VAL A 362 5.75 -8.68 -2.82
C VAL A 362 6.29 -9.98 -3.39
N ASN A 363 5.57 -11.09 -3.22
CA ASN A 363 5.86 -12.31 -3.95
C ASN A 363 5.28 -12.21 -5.36
N VAL A 364 6.10 -12.51 -6.35
CA VAL A 364 5.79 -12.52 -7.78
C VAL A 364 6.07 -13.92 -8.29
N ASP A 365 5.01 -14.61 -8.69
CA ASP A 365 5.14 -15.87 -9.43
C ASP A 365 5.21 -15.53 -10.92
N VAL A 366 6.34 -15.86 -11.55
CA VAL A 366 6.50 -15.72 -12.99
C VAL A 366 6.32 -17.08 -13.63
N ILE A 367 5.36 -17.13 -14.54
CA ILE A 367 5.01 -18.31 -15.31
C ILE A 367 5.32 -17.97 -16.76
N ALA A 368 6.29 -18.66 -17.35
CA ALA A 368 6.50 -18.57 -18.78
C ALA A 368 5.30 -19.19 -19.49
N ALA A 369 4.49 -18.37 -20.16
CA ALA A 369 3.49 -18.85 -21.11
C ALA A 369 4.22 -19.44 -22.33
N GLN A 370 3.91 -20.69 -22.68
CA GLN A 370 4.46 -21.39 -23.84
C GLN A 370 3.73 -21.00 -25.13
#